data_AF-L9LU88-F1
#
_entry.id   AF-L9LU88-F1
#
_cell.length_a   1.000
_cell.length_b   1.000
_cell.length_c   1.000
_cell.angle_alpha   90.00
_cell.angle_beta   90.00
_cell.angle_gamma   90.00
#
_symmetry.space_group_name_H-M   'P 1'
#
loop_
_entity.id
_entity.type
_entity.pdbx_description
1 polymer ?
#
loop_
_entity_poly.entity_id
_entity_poly.type
_entity_poly.pdbx_seq_one_letter_code
_entity_poly.pdbx_strand_id
1 'polypeptide(L)'
;MKYLNHNIELMKIKKLNEDEKFEFWVHPKYVIGFNKKDLLHFNSELNYINNHYNNEEVESPDVVIVDYLTSCLKVDQYQNESNKYFIKYTDMLDALFFLIKELLSSKASYPFAWWGEYLIDSDNCNRVFEIIFNEFMQSKNNHVKNLLRIFCIELLSDKSRDLNEKNNLNFKKIEDFQTENTFMY
;
A
#
# COMPACT_ATOMS: atom_id res chain seq x y z
N MET A 1 1.63 5.33 -19.34
CA MET A 1 2.21 4.16 -18.65
C MET A 1 1.69 2.85 -19.29
N LYS A 2 2.32 1.69 -19.02
CA LYS A 2 1.90 0.34 -19.49
C LYS A 2 1.98 -0.68 -18.36
N TYR A 3 1.17 -1.74 -18.39
CA TYR A 3 1.30 -2.84 -17.42
C TYR A 3 2.44 -3.79 -17.80
N LEU A 4 3.30 -4.11 -16.83
CA LEU A 4 4.33 -5.12 -16.98
C LEU A 4 3.87 -6.42 -16.31
N ASN A 5 3.70 -7.45 -17.14
CA ASN A 5 3.09 -8.74 -16.75
C ASN A 5 4.07 -9.93 -16.78
N HIS A 6 5.36 -9.68 -16.57
CA HIS A 6 6.41 -10.70 -16.53
C HIS A 6 7.44 -10.36 -15.46
N ASN A 7 8.30 -11.31 -15.09
CA ASN A 7 9.27 -11.08 -14.02
C ASN A 7 10.26 -9.95 -14.33
N ILE A 8 10.62 -9.19 -13.30
CA ILE A 8 11.61 -8.11 -13.36
C ILE A 8 12.51 -8.14 -12.12
N GLU A 9 13.82 -8.05 -12.33
CA GLU A 9 14.79 -8.02 -11.24
C GLU A 9 14.66 -6.74 -10.40
N LEU A 10 14.77 -6.85 -9.08
CA LEU A 10 14.74 -5.74 -8.13
C LEU A 10 15.79 -4.66 -8.50
N MET A 11 16.98 -5.07 -8.92
CA MET A 11 18.03 -4.15 -9.37
C MET A 11 17.60 -3.29 -10.56
N LYS A 12 16.70 -3.81 -11.41
CA LYS A 12 16.14 -3.03 -12.52
C LYS A 12 15.09 -2.04 -12.02
N ILE A 13 14.28 -2.39 -11.03
CA ILE A 13 13.35 -1.46 -10.37
C ILE A 13 14.15 -0.31 -9.72
N LYS A 14 15.21 -0.65 -8.97
CA LYS A 14 16.09 0.34 -8.35
C LYS A 14 16.67 1.32 -9.38
N LYS A 15 17.18 0.82 -10.50
CA LYS A 15 17.68 1.67 -11.59
C LYS A 15 16.58 2.55 -12.20
N LEU A 16 15.35 2.04 -12.34
CA LEU A 16 14.23 2.85 -12.85
C LEU A 16 13.85 3.99 -11.89
N ASN A 17 13.97 3.79 -10.58
CA ASN A 17 13.84 4.87 -9.59
C ASN A 17 14.93 5.93 -9.76
N GLU A 18 16.19 5.51 -9.83
CA GLU A 18 17.35 6.41 -10.00
C GLU A 18 17.27 7.23 -11.31
N ASP A 19 16.84 6.58 -12.39
CA ASP A 19 16.67 7.21 -13.71
C ASP A 19 15.35 8.01 -13.84
N GLU A 20 14.49 8.00 -12.81
CA GLU A 20 13.13 8.58 -12.83
C GLU A 20 12.25 8.11 -14.00
N LYS A 21 12.37 6.84 -14.40
CA LYS A 21 11.67 6.25 -15.55
C LYS A 21 10.44 5.45 -15.14
N PHE A 22 9.30 6.14 -15.10
CA PHE A 22 8.01 5.59 -14.65
C PHE A 22 7.07 5.23 -15.81
N GLU A 23 7.57 4.48 -16.79
CA GLU A 23 6.79 4.10 -17.98
C GLU A 23 5.91 2.87 -17.77
N PHE A 24 6.19 2.08 -16.73
CA PHE A 24 5.54 0.79 -16.45
C PHE A 24 4.93 0.74 -15.06
N TRP A 25 3.72 0.19 -14.95
CA TRP A 25 3.18 -0.30 -13.69
C TRP A 25 3.63 -1.74 -13.50
N VAL A 26 4.40 -2.02 -12.45
CA VAL A 26 4.93 -3.35 -12.15
C VAL A 26 4.26 -3.87 -10.89
N HIS A 27 3.32 -4.79 -11.04
CA HIS A 27 2.73 -5.42 -9.85
C HIS A 27 3.84 -6.13 -9.02
N PRO A 28 3.91 -5.92 -7.68
CA PRO A 28 4.99 -6.44 -6.82
C PRO A 28 5.27 -7.94 -6.96
N LYS A 29 4.23 -8.75 -7.21
CA LYS A 29 4.34 -10.19 -7.50
C LYS A 29 5.33 -10.58 -8.61
N TYR A 30 5.64 -9.65 -9.52
CA TYR A 30 6.58 -9.89 -10.62
C TYR A 30 8.01 -9.48 -10.27
N VAL A 31 8.25 -8.84 -9.12
CA VAL A 31 9.60 -8.44 -8.73
C VAL A 31 10.34 -9.64 -8.14
N ILE A 32 11.49 -9.95 -8.74
CA ILE A 32 12.39 -11.05 -8.34
C ILE A 32 13.77 -10.49 -7.94
N GLY A 33 14.70 -11.34 -7.53
CA GLY A 33 16.07 -10.92 -7.18
C GLY A 33 16.28 -10.57 -5.70
N PHE A 34 15.35 -10.96 -4.81
CA PHE A 34 15.52 -10.87 -3.35
C PHE A 34 14.94 -12.10 -2.65
N ASN A 35 15.42 -12.41 -1.44
CA ASN A 35 14.92 -13.51 -0.64
C ASN A 35 13.68 -13.08 0.18
N LYS A 36 12.50 -13.58 -0.21
CA LYS A 36 11.23 -13.30 0.46
C LYS A 36 11.23 -13.73 1.93
N LYS A 37 11.90 -14.83 2.31
CA LYS A 37 11.92 -15.30 3.70
C LYS A 37 12.71 -14.37 4.60
N ASP A 38 13.87 -13.91 4.13
CA ASP A 38 14.72 -12.97 4.87
C ASP A 38 13.99 -11.63 5.03
N LEU A 39 13.32 -11.18 3.96
CA LEU A 39 12.49 -9.97 4.01
C LEU A 39 11.31 -10.11 4.99
N LEU A 40 10.58 -11.23 4.96
CA LEU A 40 9.49 -11.49 5.90
C LEU A 40 9.96 -11.53 7.36
N HIS A 41 11.16 -12.08 7.60
CA HIS A 41 11.77 -12.04 8.91
C HIS A 41 12.08 -10.59 9.31
N PHE A 42 12.74 -9.83 8.43
CA PHE A 42 13.04 -8.41 8.63
C PHE A 42 11.78 -7.56 8.91
N ASN A 43 10.70 -7.78 8.16
CA ASN A 43 9.44 -7.05 8.28
C ASN A 43 8.48 -7.62 9.32
N SER A 44 8.88 -8.65 10.08
CA SER A 44 8.01 -9.23 11.10
C SER A 44 7.64 -8.22 12.18
N GLU A 45 6.49 -8.43 12.83
CA GLU A 45 5.98 -7.57 13.90
C GLU A 45 7.03 -7.27 14.99
N LEU A 46 7.83 -8.28 15.38
CA LEU A 46 8.89 -8.13 16.36
C LEU A 46 9.97 -7.14 15.92
N ASN A 47 10.39 -7.21 14.66
CA ASN A 47 11.39 -6.29 14.11
C ASN A 47 10.79 -4.91 13.85
N TYR A 48 9.54 -4.84 13.43
CA TYR A 48 8.82 -3.58 13.33
C TYR A 48 8.77 -2.85 14.69
N ILE A 49 8.44 -3.55 15.77
CA ILE A 49 8.46 -3.02 17.14
C ILE A 49 9.87 -2.52 17.46
N ASN A 50 10.88 -3.37 17.29
CA ASN A 50 12.26 -3.04 17.66
C ASN A 50 12.83 -1.85 16.85
N ASN A 51 12.48 -1.75 15.57
CA ASN A 51 12.94 -0.67 14.69
C ASN A 51 12.15 0.63 14.89
N HIS A 52 10.89 0.58 15.33
CA HIS A 52 10.17 1.79 15.76
C HIS A 52 10.90 2.54 16.89
N TYR A 53 11.78 1.86 17.62
CA TYR A 53 12.60 2.45 18.68
C TYR A 53 14.08 2.67 18.29
N ASN A 54 14.52 2.28 17.09
CA ASN A 54 15.91 2.41 16.64
C ASN A 54 15.99 2.93 15.18
N ASN A 55 16.61 4.12 15.02
CA ASN A 55 16.58 4.96 13.81
C ASN A 55 17.48 4.54 12.63
N GLU A 56 17.86 3.28 12.47
CA GLU A 56 18.65 2.89 11.29
C GLU A 56 17.73 2.55 10.11
N GLU A 57 17.55 3.50 9.21
CA GLU A 57 16.88 3.27 7.92
C GLU A 57 17.77 2.38 7.03
N VAL A 58 17.44 1.10 6.99
CA VAL A 58 17.99 0.15 6.01
C VAL A 58 17.09 0.14 4.79
N GLU A 59 17.66 0.40 3.60
CA GLU A 59 16.96 0.27 2.33
C GLU A 59 16.67 -1.21 2.02
N SER A 60 15.49 -1.69 2.39
CA SER A 60 15.03 -3.06 2.14
C SER A 60 14.34 -3.20 0.78
N PRO A 61 14.29 -4.41 0.19
CA PRO A 61 13.66 -4.65 -1.11
C PRO A 61 12.23 -4.10 -1.28
N ASP A 62 11.40 -4.17 -0.23
CA ASP A 62 10.04 -3.64 -0.26
C ASP A 62 10.00 -2.12 -0.29
N VAL A 63 10.94 -1.42 0.36
CA VAL A 63 11.08 0.05 0.28
C VAL A 63 11.30 0.46 -1.17
N VAL A 64 12.25 -0.18 -1.86
CA VAL A 64 12.54 0.11 -3.28
C VAL A 64 11.30 -0.10 -4.16
N ILE A 65 10.51 -1.15 -3.89
CA ILE A 65 9.28 -1.43 -4.65
C ILE A 65 8.19 -0.40 -4.34
N VAL A 66 8.03 -0.02 -3.07
CA VAL A 66 7.06 1.00 -2.63
C VAL A 66 7.39 2.35 -3.27
N ASP A 67 8.65 2.78 -3.22
CA ASP A 67 9.10 4.06 -3.79
C ASP A 67 8.84 4.11 -5.30
N TYR A 68 9.08 3.00 -6.00
CA TYR A 68 8.80 2.91 -7.43
C TYR A 68 7.32 3.05 -7.74
N LEU A 69 6.46 2.29 -7.05
CA LEU A 69 5.02 2.29 -7.33
C LEU A 69 4.35 3.59 -6.92
N THR A 70 4.79 4.21 -5.84
CA THR A 70 4.28 5.51 -5.40
C THR A 70 4.74 6.63 -6.32
N SER A 71 5.96 6.54 -6.88
CA SER A 71 6.40 7.44 -7.95
C SER A 71 5.58 7.25 -9.22
N CYS A 72 5.19 6.02 -9.57
CA CYS A 72 4.25 5.76 -10.66
C CYS A 72 2.88 6.42 -10.41
N LEU A 73 2.33 6.28 -9.19
CA LEU A 73 1.07 6.93 -8.80
C LEU A 73 1.17 8.45 -8.92
N LYS A 74 2.24 9.04 -8.40
CA LYS A 74 2.53 10.48 -8.49
C LYS A 74 2.59 10.95 -9.94
N VAL A 75 3.30 10.23 -10.80
CA VAL A 75 3.39 10.57 -12.23
C VAL A 75 2.03 10.49 -12.92
N ASP A 76 1.26 9.44 -12.68
CA ASP A 76 -0.07 9.29 -13.28
C ASP A 76 -1.06 10.37 -12.81
N GLN A 77 -0.97 10.79 -11.54
CA GLN A 77 -1.75 11.90 -10.99
C GLN A 77 -1.48 13.22 -11.73
N TYR A 78 -0.21 13.57 -11.96
CA TYR A 78 0.16 14.87 -12.50
C TYR A 78 0.22 14.95 -14.03
N GLN A 79 0.33 13.82 -14.74
CA GLN A 79 0.42 13.82 -16.21
C GLN A 79 -0.94 13.82 -16.93
N ASN A 80 -2.05 13.64 -16.21
CA ASN A 80 -3.34 13.38 -16.85
C ASN A 80 -4.32 14.56 -16.73
N GLU A 81 -4.29 15.47 -17.71
CA GLU A 81 -5.15 16.66 -17.80
C GLU A 81 -6.66 16.35 -17.98
N SER A 82 -7.02 15.09 -18.21
CA SER A 82 -8.39 14.67 -18.55
C SER A 82 -9.08 13.78 -17.51
N ASN A 83 -8.51 13.64 -16.31
CA ASN A 83 -8.93 12.67 -15.28
C ASN A 83 -9.02 11.22 -15.80
N LYS A 84 -8.30 10.90 -16.90
CA LYS A 84 -8.22 9.56 -17.47
C LYS A 84 -6.97 8.84 -16.98
N TYR A 85 -6.89 8.64 -15.68
CA TYR A 85 -5.79 7.95 -15.01
C TYR A 85 -5.53 6.59 -15.65
N PHE A 86 -4.25 6.28 -15.89
CA PHE A 86 -3.88 4.96 -16.39
C PHE A 86 -4.05 3.92 -15.29
N ILE A 87 -3.60 4.25 -14.08
CA ILE A 87 -3.70 3.37 -12.92
C ILE A 87 -5.12 3.46 -12.38
N LYS A 88 -5.73 2.31 -12.06
CA LYS A 88 -7.03 2.25 -11.40
C LYS A 88 -6.84 1.99 -9.91
N TYR A 89 -7.84 2.36 -9.10
CA TYR A 89 -7.84 2.04 -7.68
C TYR A 89 -7.64 0.53 -7.44
N THR A 90 -8.15 -0.35 -8.31
CA THR A 90 -7.95 -1.80 -8.22
C THR A 90 -6.49 -2.20 -8.40
N ASP A 91 -5.77 -1.59 -9.33
CA ASP A 91 -4.35 -1.90 -9.56
C ASP A 91 -3.50 -1.52 -8.35
N MET A 92 -3.81 -0.35 -7.77
CA MET A 92 -3.18 0.14 -6.55
C MET A 92 -3.46 -0.79 -5.36
N LEU A 93 -4.73 -1.15 -5.13
CA LEU A 93 -5.12 -2.02 -4.02
C LEU A 93 -4.50 -3.41 -4.15
N ASP A 94 -4.48 -3.99 -5.36
CA ASP A 94 -3.85 -5.30 -5.60
C ASP A 94 -2.34 -5.28 -5.25
N ALA A 95 -1.64 -4.22 -5.66
CA ALA A 95 -0.22 -4.04 -5.35
C ALA A 95 0.01 -3.85 -3.84
N LEU A 96 -0.78 -2.98 -3.20
CA LEU A 96 -0.73 -2.74 -1.77
C LEU A 96 -0.96 -4.04 -0.98
N PHE A 97 -2.01 -4.79 -1.31
CA PHE A 97 -2.33 -6.03 -0.60
C PHE A 97 -1.22 -7.06 -0.75
N PHE A 98 -0.55 -7.13 -1.90
CA PHE A 98 0.64 -7.96 -2.01
C PHE A 98 1.75 -7.47 -1.07
N LEU A 99 2.08 -6.18 -1.09
CA LEU A 99 3.13 -5.61 -0.22
C LEU A 99 2.85 -5.89 1.27
N ILE A 100 1.61 -5.64 1.72
CA ILE A 100 1.22 -5.82 3.11
C ILE A 100 1.08 -7.30 3.48
N LYS A 101 0.38 -8.12 2.69
CA LYS A 101 0.05 -9.50 3.10
C LYS A 101 1.17 -10.48 2.80
N GLU A 102 1.86 -10.29 1.68
CA GLU A 102 2.87 -11.22 1.20
C GLU A 102 4.28 -10.81 1.60
N LEU A 103 4.56 -9.51 1.81
CA LEU A 103 5.88 -9.02 2.21
C LEU A 103 5.90 -8.35 3.59
N LEU A 104 4.74 -8.24 4.27
CA LEU A 104 4.60 -7.56 5.56
C LEU A 104 5.15 -6.12 5.55
N SER A 105 5.12 -5.45 4.40
CA SER A 105 5.72 -4.13 4.24
C SER A 105 4.90 -3.06 4.94
N SER A 106 5.40 -2.57 6.07
CA SER A 106 4.80 -1.44 6.77
C SER A 106 4.97 -0.12 6.03
N LYS A 107 5.98 -0.03 5.18
CA LYS A 107 6.32 1.14 4.37
C LYS A 107 5.29 1.42 3.28
N ALA A 108 4.41 0.46 2.97
CA ALA A 108 3.40 0.62 1.93
C ALA A 108 2.22 1.52 2.35
N SER A 109 1.80 1.49 3.63
CA SER A 109 0.52 2.09 4.06
C SER A 109 0.42 3.60 3.79
N TYR A 110 1.30 4.42 4.35
CA TYR A 110 1.22 5.88 4.17
C TYR A 110 1.45 6.33 2.72
N PRO A 111 2.53 5.91 2.04
CA PRO A 111 2.80 6.39 0.68
C PRO A 111 1.71 6.03 -0.32
N PHE A 112 1.13 4.82 -0.23
CA PHE A 112 0.01 4.45 -1.10
C PHE A 112 -1.26 5.20 -0.74
N ALA A 113 -1.52 5.50 0.53
CA ALA A 113 -2.69 6.28 0.91
C ALA A 113 -2.61 7.71 0.33
N TRP A 114 -1.49 8.40 0.55
CA TRP A 114 -1.31 9.79 0.11
C TRP A 114 -1.26 9.91 -1.41
N TRP A 115 -0.47 9.08 -2.09
CA TRP A 115 -0.37 9.15 -3.56
C TRP A 115 -1.51 8.43 -4.26
N GLY A 116 -2.28 7.60 -3.56
CA GLY A 116 -3.43 6.88 -4.10
C GLY A 116 -4.74 7.64 -4.00
N GLU A 117 -4.79 8.69 -3.18
CA GLU A 117 -6.01 9.41 -2.85
C GLU A 117 -6.74 9.94 -4.09
N TYR A 118 -6.01 10.38 -5.12
CA TYR A 118 -6.59 10.92 -6.37
C TYR A 118 -7.40 9.89 -7.17
N LEU A 119 -7.23 8.59 -6.89
CA LEU A 119 -7.98 7.51 -7.50
C LEU A 119 -9.36 7.30 -6.83
N ILE A 120 -9.63 8.00 -5.73
CA ILE A 120 -10.82 7.81 -4.90
C ILE A 120 -11.76 9.01 -5.06
N ASP A 121 -13.01 8.72 -5.38
CA ASP A 121 -14.09 9.70 -5.55
C ASP A 121 -15.39 9.21 -4.91
N SER A 122 -16.43 10.04 -4.93
CA SER A 122 -17.74 9.71 -4.38
C SER A 122 -18.39 8.47 -5.02
N ASP A 123 -18.05 8.16 -6.27
CA ASP A 123 -18.64 7.05 -7.02
C ASP A 123 -18.01 5.71 -6.62
N ASN A 124 -16.73 5.72 -6.24
CA ASN A 124 -15.96 4.50 -5.95
C ASN A 124 -15.58 4.31 -4.47
N CYS A 125 -15.65 5.35 -3.63
CA CYS A 125 -15.21 5.33 -2.23
C CYS A 125 -15.80 4.16 -1.43
N ASN A 126 -17.10 3.91 -1.54
CA ASN A 126 -17.77 2.80 -0.87
C ASN A 126 -17.23 1.42 -1.30
N ARG A 127 -16.94 1.27 -2.59
CA ARG A 127 -16.41 0.02 -3.13
C ARG A 127 -14.97 -0.22 -2.67
N VAL A 128 -14.15 0.82 -2.68
CA VAL A 128 -12.77 0.78 -2.20
C VAL A 128 -12.73 0.39 -0.73
N PHE A 129 -13.55 1.04 0.11
CA PHE A 129 -13.67 0.70 1.51
C PHE A 129 -14.06 -0.77 1.72
N GLU A 130 -15.08 -1.27 1.01
CA GLU A 130 -15.51 -2.67 1.14
C GLU A 130 -14.39 -3.66 0.80
N ILE A 131 -13.59 -3.36 -0.22
CA ILE A 131 -12.44 -4.21 -0.61
C ILE A 131 -11.43 -4.26 0.54
N ILE A 132 -11.02 -3.10 1.08
CA ILE A 132 -10.06 -3.01 2.19
C ILE A 132 -10.62 -3.68 3.45
N PHE A 133 -11.88 -3.42 3.79
CA PHE A 133 -12.54 -3.97 4.97
C PHE A 133 -12.65 -5.50 4.91
N ASN A 134 -12.94 -6.07 3.74
CA ASN A 134 -12.98 -7.52 3.56
C ASN A 134 -11.60 -8.14 3.81
N GLU A 135 -10.54 -7.54 3.25
CA GLU A 135 -9.16 -8.00 3.49
C GLU A 135 -8.77 -7.90 4.97
N PHE A 136 -9.14 -6.80 5.63
CA PHE A 136 -8.94 -6.60 7.06
C PHE A 136 -9.64 -7.69 7.89
N MET A 137 -10.90 -7.98 7.60
CA MET A 137 -11.69 -8.98 8.34
C MET A 137 -11.21 -10.41 8.11
N GLN A 138 -10.72 -10.73 6.91
CA GLN A 138 -10.22 -12.06 6.56
C GLN A 138 -8.81 -12.33 7.09
N SER A 139 -8.02 -11.28 7.33
CA SER A 139 -6.67 -11.44 7.89
C SER A 139 -6.73 -12.05 9.28
N LYS A 140 -5.87 -13.04 9.53
CA LYS A 140 -5.63 -13.63 10.87
C LYS A 140 -4.42 -13.01 11.57
N ASN A 141 -3.62 -12.22 10.84
CA ASN A 141 -2.41 -11.61 11.36
C ASN A 141 -2.71 -10.17 11.82
N ASN A 142 -2.52 -9.90 13.10
CA ASN A 142 -2.78 -8.58 13.70
C ASN A 142 -1.87 -7.49 13.13
N HIS A 143 -0.61 -7.80 12.80
CA HIS A 143 0.27 -6.85 12.14
C HIS A 143 -0.29 -6.42 10.78
N VAL A 144 -0.72 -7.39 9.95
CA VAL A 144 -1.39 -7.11 8.66
C VAL A 144 -2.66 -6.27 8.88
N LYS A 145 -3.47 -6.60 9.89
CA LYS A 145 -4.66 -5.80 10.23
C LYS A 145 -4.30 -4.36 10.58
N ASN A 146 -3.24 -4.14 11.35
CA ASN A 146 -2.76 -2.80 11.70
C ASN A 146 -2.30 -2.03 10.45
N LEU A 147 -1.55 -2.66 9.55
CA LEU A 147 -1.11 -2.00 8.31
C LEU A 147 -2.28 -1.62 7.40
N LEU A 148 -3.27 -2.52 7.27
CA LEU A 148 -4.51 -2.25 6.51
C LEU A 148 -5.36 -1.16 7.19
N ARG A 149 -5.41 -1.14 8.52
CA ARG A 149 -6.09 -0.10 9.30
C ARG A 149 -5.48 1.27 9.01
N ILE A 150 -4.16 1.41 9.16
CA ILE A 150 -3.44 2.67 8.90
C ILE A 150 -3.72 3.13 7.48
N PHE A 151 -3.53 2.25 6.48
CA PHE A 151 -3.82 2.59 5.09
C PHE A 151 -5.26 3.06 4.88
N CYS A 152 -6.24 2.35 5.46
CA CYS A 152 -7.65 2.68 5.31
C CYS A 152 -8.00 4.05 5.91
N ILE A 153 -7.46 4.36 7.09
CA ILE A 153 -7.69 5.64 7.77
C ILE A 153 -7.06 6.76 6.95
N GLU A 154 -5.78 6.62 6.58
CA GLU A 154 -5.06 7.64 5.81
C GLU A 154 -5.67 7.90 4.43
N LEU A 155 -6.18 6.87 3.76
CA LEU A 155 -6.78 7.02 2.42
C LEU A 155 -8.17 7.68 2.46
N LEU A 156 -8.97 7.38 3.50
CA LEU A 156 -10.42 7.62 3.49
C LEU A 156 -10.92 8.54 4.59
N SER A 157 -10.10 8.96 5.57
CA SER A 157 -10.54 9.84 6.67
C SER A 157 -11.26 11.09 6.18
N ASP A 158 -10.66 11.78 5.19
CA ASP A 158 -11.21 12.99 4.57
C ASP A 158 -12.41 12.71 3.65
N LYS A 159 -12.63 11.44 3.28
CA LYS A 159 -13.77 10.96 2.45
C LYS A 159 -14.81 10.17 3.25
N SER A 160 -14.69 10.13 4.57
CA SER A 160 -15.61 9.40 5.45
C SER A 160 -17.08 9.83 5.28
N ARG A 161 -17.30 11.09 4.90
CA ARG A 161 -18.63 11.65 4.58
C ARG A 161 -19.28 11.03 3.34
N ASP A 162 -18.48 10.50 2.42
CA ASP A 162 -18.95 9.87 1.17
C ASP A 162 -19.27 8.38 1.37
N LEU A 163 -18.93 7.80 2.52
CA LEU A 163 -19.32 6.44 2.87
C LEU A 163 -20.81 6.37 3.19
N ASN A 164 -21.47 5.31 2.71
CA ASN A 164 -22.84 5.01 3.14
C ASN A 164 -22.88 4.61 4.62
N GLU A 165 -24.07 4.59 5.22
CA GLU A 165 -24.24 4.33 6.65
C GLU A 165 -23.60 3.01 7.12
N LYS A 166 -23.75 1.94 6.34
CA LYS A 166 -23.16 0.62 6.64
C LYS A 166 -21.64 0.69 6.66
N ASN A 167 -21.05 1.36 5.68
CA ASN A 167 -19.59 1.50 5.56
C ASN A 167 -19.04 2.45 6.62
N ASN A 168 -19.76 3.52 6.98
CA ASN A 168 -19.41 4.36 8.11
C ASN A 168 -19.36 3.59 9.44
N LEU A 169 -20.33 2.69 9.68
CA LEU A 169 -20.30 1.81 10.87
C LEU A 169 -19.14 0.82 10.85
N ASN A 170 -18.78 0.29 9.67
CA ASN A 170 -17.65 -0.63 9.54
C ASN A 170 -16.30 0.09 9.59
N PHE A 171 -16.21 1.33 9.12
CA PHE A 171 -15.02 2.17 9.18
C PHE A 171 -14.62 2.40 10.64
N LYS A 172 -15.60 2.70 11.51
CA LYS A 172 -15.38 2.76 12.97
C LYS A 172 -14.79 1.49 13.56
N LYS A 173 -15.16 0.30 13.05
CA LYS A 173 -14.55 -0.96 13.52
C LYS A 173 -13.07 -1.08 13.15
N ILE A 174 -12.65 -0.48 12.03
CA ILE A 174 -11.24 -0.38 11.66
C ILE A 174 -10.54 0.63 12.58
N GLU A 175 -11.14 1.81 12.80
CA GLU A 175 -10.58 2.84 13.69
C GLU A 175 -10.38 2.32 15.12
N ASP A 176 -11.41 1.67 15.66
CA ASP A 176 -11.47 1.11 17.02
C ASP A 176 -10.69 -0.20 17.18
N PHE A 177 -10.11 -0.75 16.11
CA PHE A 177 -9.32 -1.97 16.20
C PHE A 177 -8.07 -1.73 17.05
N GLN A 178 -7.98 -2.49 18.14
CA GLN A 178 -6.88 -2.44 19.10
C GLN A 178 -6.38 -3.84 19.43
N THR A 179 -5.08 -3.93 19.65
CA THR A 179 -4.28 -5.07 20.07
C THR A 179 -3.18 -4.55 21.01
N GLU A 180 -2.54 -5.43 21.77
CA GLU A 180 -1.43 -5.07 22.68
C GLU A 180 -0.29 -4.35 21.95
N ASN A 181 -0.13 -4.60 20.64
CA ASN A 181 0.84 -3.98 19.76
C ASN A 181 0.17 -3.13 18.66
N THR A 182 -0.96 -2.49 18.94
CA THR A 182 -1.54 -1.53 18.00
C THR A 182 -0.74 -0.25 18.07
N PHE A 183 -0.03 0.04 16.99
CA PHE A 183 0.74 1.26 16.85
C PHE A 183 -0.22 2.39 16.49
N MET A 184 -0.35 3.34 17.41
CA MET A 184 -1.22 4.50 17.25
C MET A 184 -0.53 5.56 16.40
N TYR A 185 -1.22 5.95 15.33
CA TYR A 185 -1.37 7.32 14.87
C TYR A 185 -2.87 7.54 14.62
#